data_AF-A0A520GW49-F1
#
_entry.id   AF-A0A520GW49-F1
#
_cell.length_a   1.000
_cell.length_b   1.000
_cell.length_c   1.000
_cell.angle_alpha   90.00
_cell.angle_beta   90.00
_cell.angle_gamma   90.00
#
_symmetry.space_group_name_H-M   'P 1'
#
loop_
_entity.id
_entity.type
_entity.pdbx_description
1 polymer ?
#
loop_
_entity_poly.entity_id
_entity_poly.type
_entity_poly.pdbx_seq_one_letter_code
_entity_poly.pdbx_strand_id
1 'polypeptide(L)' 'MPDLPLIAPNPPRLSEMGDALRAIEASGIFSNNGPQVRAFEAEITDQLFGGHGASLAVAAE' A
#
# COMPACT_ATOMS: atom_id res chain seq x y z
N MET A 1 -36.35 -3.34 -6.64
CA MET A 1 -35.44 -2.55 -5.80
C MET A 1 -34.05 -3.14 -6.01
N PRO A 2 -33.01 -2.35 -6.35
CA PRO A 2 -31.68 -2.89 -6.52
C PRO A 2 -31.15 -3.41 -5.18
N ASP A 3 -30.41 -4.52 -5.22
CA ASP A 3 -29.77 -5.12 -4.05
C ASP A 3 -28.58 -4.25 -3.62
N LEU A 4 -28.53 -3.86 -2.35
CA LEU A 4 -27.51 -2.97 -1.79
C LEU A 4 -26.73 -3.74 -0.72
N PRO A 5 -25.59 -4.36 -1.08
CA PRO A 5 -24.81 -5.12 -0.13
C PRO A 5 -24.27 -4.22 0.99
N LEU A 6 -24.30 -4.72 2.23
CA LEU A 6 -23.76 -4.00 3.40
C LEU A 6 -22.27 -3.72 3.27
N ILE A 7 -21.52 -4.64 2.65
CA ILE A 7 -20.08 -4.52 2.42
C ILE A 7 -19.78 -5.01 1.01
N ALA A 8 -19.15 -4.17 0.20
CA ALA A 8 -18.67 -4.49 -1.15
C ALA A 8 -17.26 -3.89 -1.34
N PRO A 9 -16.19 -4.57 -0.89
CA PRO A 9 -14.84 -4.07 -1.03
C PRO A 9 -14.48 -3.96 -2.51
N ASN A 10 -13.94 -2.81 -2.91
CA ASN A 10 -13.51 -2.56 -4.28
C ASN A 10 -12.05 -2.08 -4.28
N PRO A 11 -11.09 -2.97 -3.95
CA PRO A 11 -9.68 -2.60 -3.96
C PRO A 11 -9.21 -2.26 -5.39
N PRO A 12 -8.11 -1.49 -5.52
CA PRO A 12 -7.46 -1.28 -6.81
C PRO A 12 -7.16 -2.60 -7.54
N ARG A 13 -7.28 -2.60 -8.87
CA ARG A 13 -7.02 -3.79 -9.67
C ARG A 13 -5.53 -4.06 -9.75
N LEU A 14 -5.09 -5.26 -9.37
CA LEU A 14 -3.69 -5.66 -9.48
C LEU A 14 -3.14 -5.54 -10.91
N SER A 15 -3.98 -5.73 -11.92
CA SER A 15 -3.61 -5.55 -13.33
C SER A 15 -3.12 -4.14 -13.67
N GLU A 16 -3.47 -3.15 -12.87
CA GLU A 16 -3.09 -1.75 -13.03
C GLU A 16 -1.82 -1.41 -12.21
N MET A 17 -1.33 -2.33 -11.37
CA MET A 17 -0.22 -2.13 -10.44
C MET A 17 1.07 -2.85 -10.89
N GLY A 18 1.19 -3.17 -12.18
CA GLY A 18 2.27 -4.01 -12.71
C GLY A 18 3.69 -3.48 -12.44
N ASP A 19 3.90 -2.16 -12.49
CA ASP A 19 5.20 -1.56 -12.19
C ASP A 19 5.60 -1.72 -10.72
N ALA A 20 4.66 -1.51 -9.80
CA ALA A 20 4.88 -1.69 -8.37
C ALA A 20 5.22 -3.16 -8.05
N LEU A 21 4.50 -4.10 -8.66
CA LEU A 21 4.76 -5.54 -8.49
C LEU A 21 6.16 -5.92 -9.00
N ARG A 22 6.55 -5.46 -10.20
CA ARG A 22 7.91 -5.68 -10.73
C ARG A 22 8.99 -5.10 -9.82
N ALA A 23 8.76 -3.94 -9.21
CA ALA A 23 9.71 -3.34 -8.29
C ALA A 23 9.89 -4.18 -7.02
N ILE A 24 8.80 -4.78 -6.49
CA ILE A 24 8.87 -5.73 -5.37
C ILE A 24 9.71 -6.95 -5.77
N GLU A 25 9.39 -7.57 -6.92
CA GLU A 25 10.10 -8.74 -7.44
C GLU A 25 11.60 -8.46 -7.63
N ALA A 26 11.94 -7.33 -8.26
CA ALA A 26 13.32 -6.93 -8.50
C ALA A 26 14.13 -6.70 -7.21
N SER A 27 13.46 -6.30 -6.13
CA SER A 27 14.13 -6.10 -4.83
C SER A 27 14.46 -7.40 -4.11
N GLY A 28 13.77 -8.50 -4.43
CA GLY A 28 13.89 -9.78 -3.72
C GLY A 28 13.43 -9.75 -2.26
N ILE A 29 12.86 -8.63 -1.79
CA ILE A 29 12.36 -8.44 -0.42
C ILE A 29 10.84 -8.30 -0.48
N PHE A 30 10.13 -9.27 0.08
CA PHE A 30 8.67 -9.37 -0.03
C PHE A 30 7.93 -9.03 1.26
N SER A 31 8.64 -8.72 2.35
CA SER A 31 8.06 -8.46 3.68
C SER A 31 9.03 -7.67 4.58
N ASN A 32 8.68 -7.51 5.86
CA ASN A 32 9.54 -7.07 6.96
C ASN A 32 10.19 -5.71 6.73
N ASN A 33 9.35 -4.70 6.47
CA ASN A 33 9.76 -3.32 6.28
C ASN A 33 10.84 -3.13 5.19
N GLY A 34 10.63 -3.84 4.06
CA GLY A 34 11.42 -3.74 2.85
C GLY A 34 11.31 -2.37 2.16
N PRO A 35 12.07 -2.18 1.06
CA PRO A 35 12.22 -0.86 0.44
C PRO A 35 10.90 -0.24 -0.04
N GLN A 36 9.95 -1.05 -0.51
CA GLN A 36 8.65 -0.56 -0.99
C GLN A 36 7.76 -0.10 0.17
N VAL A 37 7.78 -0.80 1.31
CA VAL A 37 7.05 -0.39 2.52
C VAL A 37 7.62 0.92 3.06
N ARG A 38 8.95 1.05 3.14
CA ARG A 38 9.59 2.29 3.58
C ARG A 38 9.32 3.48 2.67
N ALA A 39 9.31 3.24 1.35
CA ALA A 39 8.96 4.26 0.37
C ALA A 39 7.52 4.74 0.57
N PHE A 40 6.59 3.80 0.76
CA PHE A 40 5.19 4.10 1.07
C PHE A 40 5.04 4.89 2.39
N GLU A 41 5.73 4.48 3.46
CA GLU A 41 5.72 5.19 4.74
C GLU A 41 6.21 6.64 4.61
N ALA A 42 7.27 6.86 3.84
CA ALA A 42 7.81 8.20 3.58
C ALA A 42 6.82 9.05 2.75
N GLU A 43 6.26 8.47 1.68
CA GLU A 43 5.27 9.13 0.81
C GLU A 43 4.03 9.56 1.60
N ILE A 44 3.49 8.67 2.42
CA ILE A 44 2.31 8.96 3.24
C ILE A 44 2.61 10.00 4.32
N THR A 45 3.82 9.96 4.91
CA THR A 45 4.25 11.00 5.87
C THR A 45 4.27 12.37 5.21
N ASP A 46 4.76 12.47 3.97
CA ASP A 46 4.76 13.71 3.20
C ASP A 46 3.32 14.16 2.86
N GLN A 47 2.52 13.28 2.26
CA GLN A 47 1.20 13.63 1.74
C GLN A 47 0.16 13.92 2.83
N LEU A 48 0.14 13.14 3.91
CA LEU A 48 -0.92 13.22 4.91
C LEU A 48 -0.50 14.00 6.17
N PHE A 49 0.79 14.07 6.46
CA PHE A 49 1.32 14.67 7.70
C PHE A 49 2.29 15.83 7.42
N GLY A 50 2.36 16.31 6.17
CA GLY A 50 3.19 17.44 5.77
C GLY A 50 4.68 17.20 6.04
N GLY A 51 5.14 15.96 5.95
CA GLY A 51 6.53 15.57 6.15
C GLY A 51 6.98 15.52 7.60
N HIS A 52 6.07 15.63 8.58
CA HIS A 52 6.42 15.64 10.00
C HIS A 52 6.06 14.32 10.69
N GLY A 53 6.98 13.82 11.51
CA GLY A 53 6.81 12.57 12.24
C GLY A 53 7.24 11.35 11.43
N ALA A 54 6.61 10.22 11.70
CA ALA A 54 6.86 8.97 11.00
C ALA A 54 5.56 8.17 10.88
N SER A 55 5.35 7.57 9.71
CA SER A 55 4.31 6.57 9.48
C SER A 55 4.89 5.17 9.64
N LEU A 56 4.08 4.23 10.14
CA LEU A 56 4.45 2.83 10.26
C LEU A 56 3.35 1.96 9.64
N ALA A 57 3.72 1.17 8.64
CA ALA A 57 2.85 0.14 8.12
C ALA A 57 2.80 -1.03 9.11
N VAL A 58 1.59 -1.36 9.57
CA VAL A 58 1.35 -2.52 10.44
C VAL A 58 0.75 -3.66 9.62
N ALA A 59 1.18 -4.89 9.89
CA ALA A 59 0.56 -6.06 9.30
C ALA A 59 -0.86 -6.23 9.86
N ALA A 60 -1.80 -6.66 9.02
CA ALA A 60 -3.09 -7.12 9.49
C ALA A 60 -2.93 -8.52 10.11
N GLU A 61 -3.47 -8.72 11.32
CA GLU A 61 -3.66 -10.05 11.92
C GLU A 61 -4.73 -10.85 11.18
#